data_AF-A0A2T2VG84-F1
#
_entry.id   AF-A0A2T2VG84-F1
#
_cell.length_a   1.000
_cell.length_b   1.000
_cell.length_c   1.000
_cell.angle_alpha   90.00
_cell.angle_beta   90.00
_cell.angle_gamma   90.00
#
_symmetry.space_group_name_H-M   'P 1'
#
loop_
_entity.id
_entity.type
_entity.pdbx_description
1 polymer ?
#
loop_
_entity_poly.entity_id
_entity_poly.type
_entity_poly.pdbx_seq_one_letter_code
_entity_poly.pdbx_strand_id
1 'polypeptide(L)' 'RHRTHPLYGIQFHPESVMTRAGPTIIENWLEVVADHVSTAPAR' A
#
# COMPACT_ATOMS: atom_id res chain seq x y z
N ARG A 1 -4.91 9.76 0.99
CA ARG A 1 -4.14 9.54 -0.26
C ARG A 1 -3.51 10.85 -0.68
N HIS A 2 -2.22 10.85 -0.99
CA HIS A 2 -1.53 12.03 -1.53
C HIS A 2 -1.93 12.26 -3.00
N ARG A 3 -1.94 13.52 -3.47
CA ARG A 3 -2.46 13.89 -4.80
C ARG A 3 -1.56 13.45 -5.96
N THR A 4 -0.24 13.57 -5.80
CA THR A 4 0.74 13.32 -6.87
C THR A 4 1.66 12.12 -6.63
N HIS A 5 1.91 11.75 -5.38
CA HIS A 5 2.77 10.63 -5.01
C HIS A 5 1.93 9.40 -4.61
N PRO A 6 2.45 8.16 -4.81
CA PRO A 6 1.81 6.92 -4.37
C PRO A 6 1.92 6.73 -2.84
N LEU A 7 1.49 7.74 -2.07
CA LEU A 7 1.52 7.76 -0.61
C LEU A 7 0.11 7.68 -0.03
N TYR A 8 -0.05 6.75 0.91
CA TYR A 8 -1.31 6.45 1.57
C TYR A 8 -1.09 6.43 3.08
N GLY A 9 -2.10 6.86 3.83
CA GLY A 9 -2.08 6.84 5.30
C GLY A 9 -3.43 6.37 5.79
N ILE A 10 -3.42 5.57 6.85
CA ILE A 10 -4.61 5.03 7.52
C ILE A 10 -4.42 5.21 9.03
N GLN A 11 -5.53 5.41 9.76
CA GLN A 11 -5.48 5.68 11.20
C GLN A 11 -5.55 4.42 12.06
N PHE A 12 -5.96 3.30 11.46
CA PHE A 12 -6.14 2.02 12.15
C PHE A 12 -5.00 1.05 11.80
N HIS A 13 -5.00 -0.08 12.51
CA HIS A 13 -4.04 -1.17 12.41
C HIS A 13 -4.53 -2.22 11.39
N PRO A 14 -4.07 -2.20 10.12
CA PRO A 14 -4.44 -3.21 9.14
C PRO A 14 -3.89 -4.60 9.48
N GLU A 15 -2.84 -4.66 10.31
CA GLU A 15 -2.22 -5.89 10.77
C GLU A 15 -3.02 -6.60 11.88
N SER A 16 -3.99 -5.91 12.48
CA SER A 16 -4.78 -6.49 13.56
C SER A 16 -5.73 -7.58 13.05
N VAL A 17 -5.81 -8.71 13.76
CA VAL A 17 -6.70 -9.84 13.44
C VAL A 17 -8.19 -9.45 13.37
N MET A 18 -8.59 -8.42 14.10
CA MET A 18 -9.98 -7.93 14.11
C MET A 18 -10.29 -7.03 12.92
N THR A 19 -9.27 -6.53 12.22
CA THR A 19 -9.45 -5.72 11.01
C THR A 19 -9.68 -6.64 9.82
N ARG A 20 -10.94 -7.03 9.56
CA ARG A 20 -11.30 -7.97 8.47
C ARG A 20 -10.74 -7.59 7.09
N ALA A 21 -10.68 -6.30 6.78
CA ALA A 21 -10.13 -5.80 5.51
C ALA A 21 -8.59 -5.67 5.50
N GLY A 22 -7.93 -5.95 6.63
CA GLY A 22 -6.50 -5.81 6.83
C GLY A 22 -5.66 -6.51 5.76
N PRO A 23 -5.84 -7.83 5.54
CA PRO A 23 -5.09 -8.56 4.51
C PRO A 23 -5.21 -7.91 3.12
N THR A 24 -6.42 -7.55 2.69
CA THR A 24 -6.65 -6.89 1.39
C THR A 24 -5.98 -5.52 1.30
N ILE A 25 -5.94 -4.75 2.39
CA ILE A 25 -5.23 -3.46 2.39
C ILE A 25 -3.73 -3.66 2.18
N ILE A 26 -3.16 -4.69 2.81
CA ILE A 26 -1.74 -5.04 2.63
C ILE A 26 -1.46 -5.54 1.22
N GLU A 27 -2.31 -6.41 0.66
CA GLU A 27 -2.22 -6.88 -0.74
C GLU A 27 -2.20 -5.71 -1.73
N ASN A 28 -3.17 -4.79 -1.61
CA ASN A 28 -3.23 -3.60 -2.46
C ASN A 28 -1.97 -2.71 -2.33
N TRP A 29 -1.41 -2.59 -1.12
CA TRP A 29 -0.18 -1.83 -0.92
C TRP A 29 1.02 -2.51 -1.59
N LEU A 30 1.12 -3.84 -1.53
CA LEU A 30 2.17 -4.60 -2.20
C LEU A 30 2.08 -4.46 -3.73
N GLU A 31 0.88 -4.46 -4.31
CA GLU A 31 0.67 -4.19 -5.74
C GLU A 31 1.20 -2.81 -6.14
N VAL A 32 0.87 -1.77 -5.37
CA VAL A 32 1.39 -0.42 -5.61
C VAL A 32 2.91 -0.35 -5.53
N VAL A 33 3.53 -1.08 -4.59
CA VAL A 33 4.99 -1.16 -4.48
C VAL A 33 5.59 -1.86 -5.70
N ALA A 34 5.01 -2.98 -6.14
CA ALA A 34 5.46 -3.70 -7.32
C ALA A 34 5.40 -2.82 -8.57
N ASP A 35 4.28 -2.13 -8.80
CA ASP A 35 4.11 -1.19 -9.92
C ASP A 35 5.13 -0.04 -9.86
N HIS A 36 5.41 0.48 -8.67
CA HIS A 36 6.38 1.56 -8.49
C HIS A 36 7.80 1.08 -8.79
N VAL A 37 8.17 -0.14 -8.39
CA VAL A 37 9.47 -0.74 -8.71
C VAL A 37 9.60 -0.97 -10.22
N SER A 38 8.55 -1.47 -10.88
CA SER A 38 8.57 -1.72 -12.33
C SER A 38 8.73 -0.44 -13.18
N THR A 39 8.32 0.71 -12.65
CA THR A 39 8.40 2.01 -13.35
C THR A 39 9.60 2.85 -12.93
N ALA A 40 10.34 2.44 -11.89
CA ALA A 40 11.52 3.14 -11.42
C ALA A 40 12.69 2.94 -12.40
N PRO A 41 13.49 3.99 -12.68
CA PRO A 41 14.71 3.83 -13.47
C PRO A 41 15.64 2.84 -12.78
N ALA A 42 16.28 1.96 -13.56
CA ALA A 42 17.30 1.05 -13.07
C ALA A 42 18.38 1.85 -12.34
N ARG A 43 18.66 1.46 -11.09
CA ARG A 43 19.66 2.11 -10.23
C ARG A 43 21.07 1.94 -10.76
#